data_AF-A0A0M2HPM5-F1
#
_entry.id   AF-A0A0M2HPM5-F1
#
_cell.length_a   1.000
_cell.length_b   1.000
_cell.length_c   1.000
_cell.angle_alpha   90.00
_cell.angle_beta   90.00
_cell.angle_gamma   90.00
#
_symmetry.space_group_name_H-M   'P 1'
#
loop_
_entity.id
_entity.type
_entity.pdbx_description
1 polymer ?
#
loop_
_entity_poly.entity_id
_entity_poly.type
_entity_poly.pdbx_seq_one_letter_code
_entity_poly.pdbx_strand_id
1 'polypeptide(L)'
;MNETPENPRPDQPEPTPPPAYQPEPVQPPAPYQPEPVQPPAPYQAEPPVFDPNAQPAAPADPYAAPADPNAYPGAAPAYPGAGAPADPNAYPGAAPAYPGAGAPADPNAYPGAAPAYPGAAAPGSAGPGDPNAPYPGAYPAAGFTPAPKKPMPKGLLIGLIAGGAVVVLAIAAAVIVPIVTRPPKLSASDYVEEYLTALADGDAEKALTYVENYGGDDLLTADVLKESLKLGKIDKIKVGEVSEGDYGDTEVPVTFTIGDTKVDRTFDVSANYDGTELTIIDGLVSFSGLYGFEGLGLTVNGAEASTESQYVFPGTYQLAVGPEEFAIEGESTVVVANDEDTEALYEVKPILSEAGTASFRELVKASFAECLAMKTLDTPCGMNTSTMSQDGYTPVDGTVTRTIDAENQSTLDNLEPYVSERAIVTTYDYWSVDITLQASNGSSTEPFEVLFGGEILTPKVDFSAETPAVIWE
;
A
#
# COMPACT_ATOMS: atom_id res chain seq x y z
N MET A 1 -54.17 25.21 -67.45
CA MET A 1 -54.64 24.63 -66.18
C MET A 1 -53.94 23.28 -66.02
N ASN A 2 -53.33 23.07 -64.85
CA ASN A 2 -52.62 21.92 -64.26
C ASN A 2 -52.73 20.54 -64.96
N GLU A 3 -51.60 19.84 -65.17
CA GLU A 3 -51.01 18.72 -64.38
C GLU A 3 -51.20 17.42 -65.19
N THR A 4 -50.28 16.47 -65.35
CA THR A 4 -49.17 15.92 -64.55
C THR A 4 -48.18 15.26 -65.54
N PRO A 5 -46.92 14.95 -65.17
CA PRO A 5 -46.28 13.79 -65.80
C PRO A 5 -45.73 12.77 -64.79
N GLU A 6 -46.05 11.50 -65.08
CA GLU A 6 -45.42 10.31 -64.53
C GLU A 6 -43.91 10.27 -64.84
N ASN A 7 -43.12 9.77 -63.91
CA ASN A 7 -41.68 9.64 -64.02
C ASN A 7 -41.29 8.18 -64.29
N PRO A 8 -40.66 7.84 -65.43
CA PRO A 8 -40.00 6.55 -65.61
C PRO A 8 -38.52 6.61 -65.21
N ARG A 9 -38.09 5.51 -64.60
CA ARG A 9 -36.75 5.08 -64.15
C ARG A 9 -35.59 5.45 -65.10
N PRO A 10 -34.46 6.00 -64.59
CA PRO A 10 -33.21 6.08 -65.35
C PRO A 10 -32.31 4.85 -65.16
N ASP A 11 -31.61 4.54 -66.24
CA ASP A 11 -30.71 3.41 -66.49
C ASP A 11 -29.46 3.34 -65.58
N GLN A 12 -29.01 2.12 -65.31
CA GLN A 12 -27.71 1.83 -64.70
C GLN A 12 -26.57 2.15 -65.70
N PRO A 13 -25.52 2.89 -65.29
CA PRO A 13 -24.34 3.06 -66.12
C PRO A 13 -23.42 1.81 -66.07
N GLU A 14 -22.94 1.40 -67.24
CA GLU A 14 -21.91 0.37 -67.43
C GLU A 14 -20.56 0.74 -66.76
N PRO A 15 -19.76 -0.25 -66.31
CA PRO A 15 -18.47 -0.01 -65.69
C PRO A 15 -17.42 0.45 -66.70
N THR A 16 -16.74 1.56 -66.40
CA THR A 16 -15.61 2.10 -67.16
C THR A 16 -14.36 1.21 -67.03
N PRO A 17 -13.61 0.96 -68.11
CA PRO A 17 -12.35 0.22 -68.05
C PRO A 17 -11.24 1.04 -67.35
N PRO A 18 -10.27 0.39 -66.70
CA PRO A 18 -9.22 1.06 -65.95
C PRO A 18 -8.24 1.82 -66.88
N PRO A 19 -7.62 2.92 -66.38
CA PRO A 19 -6.69 3.72 -67.16
C PRO A 19 -5.38 2.97 -67.46
N ALA A 20 -4.78 3.30 -68.61
CA ALA A 20 -3.52 2.74 -69.08
C ALA A 20 -2.33 3.18 -68.22
N TYR A 21 -1.43 2.23 -67.92
CA TYR A 21 -0.24 2.41 -67.09
C TYR A 21 0.71 3.45 -67.70
N GLN A 22 1.06 4.49 -66.93
CA GLN A 22 2.17 5.40 -67.23
C GLN A 22 3.34 5.04 -66.31
N PRO A 23 4.54 4.71 -66.83
CA PRO A 23 5.69 4.45 -65.98
C PRO A 23 6.21 5.77 -65.38
N GLU A 24 6.42 5.78 -64.06
CA GLU A 24 6.97 6.90 -63.32
C GLU A 24 8.45 7.19 -63.70
N PRO A 25 8.92 8.44 -63.56
CA PRO A 25 10.31 8.80 -63.81
C PRO A 25 11.23 8.20 -62.75
N VAL A 26 12.36 7.64 -63.18
CA VAL A 26 13.38 7.01 -62.31
C VAL A 26 13.97 8.06 -61.38
N GLN A 27 13.75 7.91 -60.07
CA GLN A 27 14.39 8.72 -59.03
C GLN A 27 15.87 8.32 -58.87
N PRO A 28 16.78 9.28 -58.62
CA PRO A 28 18.15 8.94 -58.25
C PRO A 28 18.18 8.22 -56.89
N PRO A 29 19.11 7.28 -56.65
CA PRO A 29 19.14 6.51 -55.41
C PRO A 29 19.39 7.42 -54.20
N ALA A 30 18.59 7.20 -53.16
CA ALA A 30 18.75 7.84 -51.85
C ALA A 30 20.11 7.45 -51.22
N PRO A 31 20.73 8.34 -50.42
CA PRO A 31 21.92 7.98 -49.66
C PRO A 31 21.61 6.84 -48.69
N TYR A 32 22.54 5.87 -48.58
CA TYR A 32 22.45 4.72 -47.70
C TYR A 32 22.12 5.16 -46.26
N GLN A 33 20.95 4.77 -45.76
CA GLN A 33 20.68 4.66 -44.33
C GLN A 33 21.09 3.26 -43.87
N PRO A 34 21.95 3.11 -42.85
CA PRO A 34 22.21 1.79 -42.26
C PRO A 34 20.92 1.24 -41.62
N GLU A 35 20.66 -0.04 -41.83
CA GLU A 35 19.51 -0.74 -41.24
C GLU A 35 19.53 -0.65 -39.70
N PRO A 36 18.37 -0.50 -39.05
CA PRO A 36 18.28 -0.59 -37.61
C PRO A 36 18.65 -2.01 -37.16
N VAL A 37 19.60 -2.10 -36.23
CA VAL A 37 20.03 -3.35 -35.62
C VAL A 37 18.82 -3.95 -34.89
N GLN A 38 18.37 -5.13 -35.32
CA GLN A 38 17.34 -5.88 -34.59
C GLN A 38 17.90 -6.30 -33.21
N PRO A 39 17.15 -6.12 -32.11
CA PRO A 39 17.56 -6.66 -30.83
C PRO A 39 17.59 -8.20 -30.89
N PRO A 40 18.53 -8.86 -30.18
CA PRO A 40 18.61 -10.31 -30.18
C PRO A 40 17.33 -10.93 -29.60
N ALA A 41 16.92 -12.07 -30.17
CA ALA A 41 15.79 -12.84 -29.69
C ALA A 41 15.98 -13.26 -28.21
N PRO A 42 14.91 -13.30 -27.40
CA PRO A 42 15.01 -13.70 -26.00
C PRO A 42 15.51 -15.14 -25.88
N TYR A 43 16.48 -15.33 -24.98
CA TYR A 43 17.00 -16.65 -24.61
C TYR A 43 15.85 -17.55 -24.14
N GLN A 44 15.62 -18.67 -24.84
CA GLN A 44 14.88 -19.79 -24.27
C GLN A 44 15.82 -20.56 -23.34
N ALA A 45 15.51 -20.57 -22.05
CA ALA A 45 16.22 -21.39 -21.09
C ALA A 45 15.94 -22.88 -21.38
N GLU A 46 16.99 -23.67 -21.59
CA GLU A 46 16.88 -25.13 -21.57
C GLU A 46 16.51 -25.60 -20.16
N PRO A 47 15.65 -26.63 -20.01
CA PRO A 47 15.27 -27.13 -18.69
C PRO A 47 16.49 -27.77 -17.98
N PRO A 48 16.63 -27.58 -16.67
CA PRO A 48 17.78 -28.11 -15.94
C PRO A 48 17.80 -29.64 -15.93
N VAL A 49 18.96 -30.21 -16.26
CA VAL A 49 19.25 -31.63 -16.08
C VAL A 49 19.39 -31.90 -14.59
N PHE A 50 18.50 -32.72 -14.03
CA PHE A 50 18.50 -33.10 -12.62
C PHE A 50 19.58 -34.18 -12.40
N ASP A 51 20.62 -33.88 -11.62
CA ASP A 51 21.56 -34.89 -11.09
C ASP A 51 21.02 -35.43 -9.75
N PRO A 52 20.53 -36.68 -9.68
CA PRO A 52 19.92 -37.23 -8.47
C PRO A 52 20.91 -37.51 -7.33
N ASN A 53 22.21 -37.20 -7.46
CA ASN A 53 23.21 -37.38 -6.40
C ASN A 53 23.83 -36.08 -5.85
N ALA A 54 23.34 -34.90 -6.25
CA ALA A 54 23.83 -33.63 -5.70
C ALA A 54 23.23 -33.37 -4.31
N GLN A 55 24.08 -33.36 -3.27
CA GLN A 55 23.69 -33.05 -1.90
C GLN A 55 23.47 -31.52 -1.74
N PRO A 56 22.40 -31.04 -1.07
CA PRO A 56 22.13 -29.60 -0.99
C PRO A 56 23.20 -28.85 -0.20
N ALA A 57 23.73 -27.77 -0.78
CA ALA A 57 24.57 -26.81 -0.06
C ALA A 57 23.70 -25.92 0.84
N ALA A 58 24.16 -25.65 2.06
CA ALA A 58 23.50 -24.76 3.01
C ALA A 58 23.45 -23.31 2.48
N PRO A 59 22.38 -22.54 2.78
CA PRO A 59 22.22 -21.17 2.29
C PRO A 59 23.31 -20.23 2.84
N ALA A 60 23.78 -19.33 1.98
CA ALA A 60 24.82 -18.35 2.30
C ALA A 60 24.26 -17.19 3.16
N ASP A 61 25.06 -16.76 4.14
CA ASP A 61 24.76 -15.66 5.05
C ASP A 61 24.85 -14.29 4.31
N PRO A 62 23.78 -13.47 4.30
CA PRO A 62 23.73 -12.22 3.54
C PRO A 62 24.63 -11.08 4.09
N TYR A 63 25.37 -11.30 5.18
CA TYR A 63 26.27 -10.29 5.78
C TYR A 63 27.77 -10.50 5.51
N ALA A 64 28.15 -11.36 4.55
CA ALA A 64 29.55 -11.56 4.19
C ALA A 64 30.08 -10.41 3.30
N ALA A 65 31.07 -9.64 3.79
CA ALA A 65 31.76 -8.61 3.00
C ALA A 65 32.58 -9.23 1.83
N PRO A 66 32.75 -8.53 0.69
CA PRO A 66 33.48 -9.07 -0.47
C PRO A 66 34.96 -9.33 -0.16
N ALA A 67 35.49 -10.46 -0.63
CA ALA A 67 36.90 -10.81 -0.50
C ALA A 67 37.79 -9.99 -1.45
N ASP A 68 38.91 -9.47 -0.93
CA ASP A 68 39.95 -8.76 -1.69
C ASP A 68 40.62 -9.71 -2.73
N PRO A 69 40.67 -9.33 -4.01
CA PRO A 69 41.23 -10.17 -5.08
C PRO A 69 42.77 -10.39 -5.02
N ASN A 70 43.50 -9.85 -4.04
CA ASN A 70 44.96 -9.99 -3.94
C ASN A 70 45.51 -10.91 -2.83
N ALA A 71 44.72 -11.80 -2.24
CA ALA A 71 45.21 -12.73 -1.21
C ALA A 71 45.84 -14.03 -1.79
N TYR A 72 47.13 -14.25 -1.53
CA TYR A 72 47.85 -15.51 -1.84
C TYR A 72 47.40 -16.68 -0.92
N PRO A 73 47.34 -17.94 -1.42
CA PRO A 73 46.80 -19.06 -0.66
C PRO A 73 47.83 -19.70 0.28
N GLY A 74 47.59 -19.63 1.60
CA GLY A 74 48.33 -20.44 2.57
C GLY A 74 48.45 -19.83 3.97
N ALA A 75 47.36 -19.75 4.73
CA ALA A 75 47.42 -19.64 6.19
C ALA A 75 46.11 -20.14 6.83
N ALA A 76 46.24 -21.07 7.79
CA ALA A 76 45.12 -21.62 8.56
C ALA A 76 44.62 -20.62 9.64
N PRO A 77 43.36 -20.72 10.12
CA PRO A 77 42.84 -19.77 11.10
C PRO A 77 43.32 -20.11 12.52
N ALA A 78 43.83 -19.11 13.22
CA ALA A 78 44.05 -19.14 14.67
C ALA A 78 43.17 -18.04 15.31
N TYR A 79 42.26 -18.44 16.21
CA TYR A 79 41.71 -17.54 17.24
C TYR A 79 42.72 -17.45 18.39
N PRO A 80 42.99 -16.25 18.96
CA PRO A 80 42.24 -15.83 20.14
C PRO A 80 42.02 -14.31 20.27
N GLY A 81 41.06 -13.94 21.15
CA GLY A 81 40.55 -12.58 21.31
C GLY A 81 41.35 -11.61 22.19
N ALA A 82 40.61 -10.54 22.56
CA ALA A 82 40.93 -9.39 23.42
C ALA A 82 41.62 -8.20 22.73
N GLY A 83 40.90 -7.06 22.72
CA GLY A 83 41.45 -5.71 22.58
C GLY A 83 40.91 -4.90 21.39
N ALA A 84 39.82 -4.15 21.59
CA ALA A 84 39.41 -3.10 20.66
C ALA A 84 40.24 -1.82 20.92
N PRO A 85 40.78 -1.13 19.90
CA PRO A 85 41.30 0.23 20.03
C PRO A 85 40.18 1.28 20.01
N ALA A 86 40.41 2.38 20.73
CA ALA A 86 39.49 3.49 20.99
C ALA A 86 39.27 4.43 19.78
N ASP A 87 38.06 4.99 19.72
CA ASP A 87 37.61 6.03 18.78
C ASP A 87 38.20 7.42 19.14
N PRO A 88 38.72 8.22 18.19
CA PRO A 88 39.31 9.54 18.45
C PRO A 88 38.34 10.72 18.63
N ASN A 89 37.01 10.58 18.54
CA ASN A 89 36.08 11.73 18.56
C ASN A 89 35.27 11.93 19.84
N ALA A 90 35.93 12.06 20.99
CA ALA A 90 35.28 12.47 22.25
C ALA A 90 35.69 13.89 22.67
N TYR A 91 34.74 14.84 22.60
CA TYR A 91 34.83 16.15 23.30
C TYR A 91 33.90 16.16 24.54
N PRO A 92 34.27 16.82 25.66
CA PRO A 92 33.71 16.54 26.98
C PRO A 92 32.72 17.61 27.47
N GLY A 93 31.62 17.17 28.09
CA GLY A 93 30.70 18.04 28.84
C GLY A 93 29.66 17.23 29.61
N ALA A 94 29.91 17.00 30.91
CA ALA A 94 29.08 16.17 31.78
C ALA A 94 28.04 16.98 32.59
N ALA A 95 26.85 16.40 32.76
CA ALA A 95 25.97 16.59 33.92
C ALA A 95 25.24 15.26 34.23
N PRO A 96 24.89 14.96 35.50
CA PRO A 96 24.78 13.58 35.98
C PRO A 96 23.39 12.95 35.80
N ALA A 97 23.37 11.70 35.33
CA ALA A 97 22.16 10.87 35.22
C ALA A 97 21.96 9.95 36.44
N TYR A 98 20.71 9.86 36.88
CA TYR A 98 20.17 8.98 37.92
C TYR A 98 20.26 7.48 37.54
N PRO A 99 20.23 6.55 38.52
CA PRO A 99 20.45 5.13 38.26
C PRO A 99 19.17 4.38 37.86
N GLY A 100 19.27 3.62 36.77
CA GLY A 100 18.61 2.31 36.62
C GLY A 100 17.41 2.24 35.67
N ALA A 101 17.60 1.57 34.54
CA ALA A 101 16.60 0.69 33.91
C ALA A 101 17.29 -0.19 32.86
N GLY A 102 17.00 -1.50 32.91
CA GLY A 102 17.59 -2.53 32.06
C GLY A 102 17.01 -2.59 30.65
N ALA A 103 17.63 -3.43 29.84
CA ALA A 103 17.35 -3.68 28.43
C ALA A 103 15.89 -4.09 28.14
N PRO A 104 15.35 -3.79 26.93
CA PRO A 104 14.02 -4.22 26.53
C PRO A 104 13.95 -5.73 26.27
N ALA A 105 12.85 -6.35 26.71
CA ALA A 105 12.54 -7.76 26.58
C ALA A 105 11.64 -8.05 25.37
N ASP A 106 11.77 -9.28 24.87
CA ASP A 106 11.08 -9.98 23.77
C ASP A 106 9.53 -9.85 23.79
N PRO A 107 8.87 -9.55 22.64
CA PRO A 107 7.42 -9.31 22.59
C PRO A 107 6.50 -10.54 22.73
N ASN A 108 6.99 -11.78 22.84
CA ASN A 108 6.12 -12.98 22.84
C ASN A 108 5.68 -13.50 24.23
N ALA A 109 5.34 -12.63 25.19
CA ALA A 109 4.88 -13.05 26.51
C ALA A 109 3.41 -12.64 26.80
N TYR A 110 2.49 -13.60 26.73
CA TYR A 110 1.10 -13.46 27.20
C TYR A 110 1.01 -13.37 28.75
N PRO A 111 0.17 -12.48 29.32
CA PRO A 111 0.16 -12.20 30.75
C PRO A 111 -0.91 -12.98 31.54
N GLY A 112 -0.52 -13.57 32.68
CA GLY A 112 -1.49 -13.99 33.70
C GLY A 112 -1.00 -15.05 34.69
N ALA A 113 -0.24 -14.66 35.73
CA ALA A 113 -0.21 -15.39 37.00
C ALA A 113 0.38 -14.53 38.14
N ALA A 114 -0.40 -14.37 39.21
CA ALA A 114 0.02 -13.78 40.50
C ALA A 114 0.73 -14.83 41.39
N PRO A 115 1.55 -14.43 42.38
CA PRO A 115 2.55 -15.31 43.01
C PRO A 115 2.00 -16.27 44.09
N ALA A 116 2.64 -17.43 44.18
CA ALA A 116 2.32 -18.55 45.07
C ALA A 116 2.93 -18.47 46.48
N TYR A 117 2.27 -19.10 47.46
CA TYR A 117 2.85 -19.60 48.72
C TYR A 117 2.76 -21.15 48.76
N PRO A 118 3.65 -21.85 49.49
CA PRO A 118 4.07 -23.21 49.17
C PRO A 118 3.40 -24.31 50.02
N GLY A 119 3.25 -25.51 49.45
CA GLY A 119 2.99 -26.71 50.25
C GLY A 119 2.59 -27.98 49.48
N ALA A 120 3.54 -28.94 49.46
CA ALA A 120 3.34 -30.40 49.47
C ALA A 120 2.92 -31.17 48.19
N ALA A 121 3.95 -31.78 47.59
CA ALA A 121 4.10 -33.20 47.20
C ALA A 121 3.02 -33.96 46.39
N ALA A 122 3.43 -34.42 45.22
CA ALA A 122 2.77 -35.30 44.25
C ALA A 122 2.52 -36.74 44.75
N PRO A 123 1.71 -37.57 44.04
CA PRO A 123 2.28 -38.32 42.91
C PRO A 123 1.34 -38.59 41.69
N GLY A 124 1.94 -38.55 40.50
CA GLY A 124 1.88 -39.65 39.52
C GLY A 124 0.67 -39.77 38.58
N SER A 125 0.82 -39.24 37.36
CA SER A 125 0.05 -39.61 36.17
C SER A 125 0.51 -40.97 35.61
N ALA A 126 -0.43 -41.88 35.35
CA ALA A 126 -0.23 -43.09 34.54
C ALA A 126 -1.13 -43.00 33.29
N GLY A 127 -0.55 -43.34 32.14
CA GLY A 127 -1.13 -43.22 30.80
C GLY A 127 -2.23 -44.23 30.44
N PRO A 128 -2.64 -44.27 29.15
CA PRO A 128 -3.87 -44.91 28.70
C PRO A 128 -3.72 -46.42 28.48
N GLY A 129 -4.73 -47.20 28.88
CA GLY A 129 -4.73 -48.66 28.76
C GLY A 129 -6.12 -49.28 28.49
N ASP A 130 -6.24 -49.77 27.26
CA ASP A 130 -6.96 -50.94 26.73
C ASP A 130 -8.52 -51.07 26.77
N PRO A 131 -9.16 -51.27 25.58
CA PRO A 131 -10.58 -51.59 25.42
C PRO A 131 -10.84 -53.10 25.42
N ASN A 132 -11.08 -53.73 26.59
CA ASN A 132 -11.85 -54.98 26.70
C ASN A 132 -12.05 -55.41 28.16
N ALA A 133 -13.27 -55.27 28.70
CA ALA A 133 -13.69 -56.06 29.87
C ALA A 133 -15.21 -56.36 29.82
N PRO A 134 -15.67 -57.63 29.94
CA PRO A 134 -17.04 -58.04 29.60
C PRO A 134 -18.02 -58.16 30.79
N TYR A 135 -19.32 -58.03 30.45
CA TYR A 135 -20.54 -58.31 31.25
C TYR A 135 -20.63 -59.76 31.77
N PRO A 136 -21.29 -59.99 32.93
CA PRO A 136 -22.65 -60.58 32.94
C PRO A 136 -23.53 -60.01 34.09
N GLY A 137 -24.86 -60.04 34.16
CA GLY A 137 -25.93 -60.78 33.49
C GLY A 137 -27.04 -61.07 34.53
N ALA A 138 -28.31 -60.93 34.12
CA ALA A 138 -29.55 -61.49 34.69
C ALA A 138 -30.35 -60.74 35.80
N TYR A 139 -31.65 -60.55 35.49
CA TYR A 139 -32.76 -60.04 36.30
C TYR A 139 -33.36 -61.10 37.23
N PRO A 140 -34.21 -60.70 38.19
CA PRO A 140 -35.62 -61.11 38.04
C PRO A 140 -36.64 -59.99 38.33
N ALA A 141 -37.85 -60.21 37.82
CA ALA A 141 -39.04 -59.37 37.93
C ALA A 141 -40.00 -59.85 39.05
N ALA A 142 -40.78 -58.92 39.61
CA ALA A 142 -42.12 -59.01 40.26
C ALA A 142 -42.16 -58.01 41.44
N GLY A 143 -43.21 -57.28 41.77
CA GLY A 143 -44.60 -57.21 41.34
C GLY A 143 -45.30 -56.06 42.09
N PHE A 144 -46.51 -55.70 41.67
CA PHE A 144 -47.33 -54.63 42.26
C PHE A 144 -47.76 -54.93 43.71
N THR A 145 -47.71 -53.91 44.58
CA THR A 145 -48.64 -53.77 45.72
C THR A 145 -49.11 -52.30 45.84
N PRO A 146 -50.40 -52.04 46.12
CA PRO A 146 -50.94 -50.69 46.23
C PRO A 146 -50.86 -50.10 47.67
N ALA A 147 -50.47 -48.81 47.70
CA ALA A 147 -50.56 -47.73 48.69
C ALA A 147 -51.11 -47.94 50.12
N PRO A 148 -50.63 -47.09 51.07
CA PRO A 148 -51.46 -46.41 52.05
C PRO A 148 -51.66 -44.92 51.70
N LYS A 149 -52.93 -44.50 51.65
CA LYS A 149 -53.38 -43.13 51.42
C LYS A 149 -53.14 -42.25 52.66
N LYS A 150 -52.49 -41.10 52.47
CA LYS A 150 -52.47 -40.01 53.47
C LYS A 150 -53.59 -39.00 53.14
N PRO A 151 -54.47 -38.62 54.08
CA PRO A 151 -55.55 -37.70 53.79
C PRO A 151 -55.02 -36.27 53.63
N MET A 152 -55.27 -35.64 52.48
CA MET A 152 -55.07 -34.21 52.30
C MET A 152 -56.20 -33.42 52.97
N PRO A 153 -55.90 -32.28 53.63
CA PRO A 153 -56.91 -31.40 54.17
C PRO A 153 -57.74 -30.77 53.05
N LYS A 154 -59.06 -30.80 53.23
CA LYS A 154 -60.07 -30.23 52.35
C LYS A 154 -59.93 -28.71 52.33
N GLY A 155 -59.49 -28.14 51.22
CA GLY A 155 -59.53 -26.68 51.07
C GLY A 155 -58.69 -26.08 49.96
N LEU A 156 -58.68 -26.62 48.73
CA LEU A 156 -58.32 -25.84 47.54
C LEU A 156 -58.80 -26.51 46.23
N LEU A 157 -60.07 -26.92 46.18
CA LEU A 157 -60.70 -27.48 44.97
C LEU A 157 -61.75 -26.53 44.37
N ILE A 158 -61.49 -25.22 44.42
CA ILE A 158 -62.22 -24.21 43.62
C ILE A 158 -61.20 -23.19 43.11
N GLY A 159 -60.44 -23.60 42.09
CA GLY A 159 -59.47 -22.75 41.41
C GLY A 159 -58.81 -23.41 40.19
N LEU A 160 -59.33 -24.53 39.68
CA LEU A 160 -58.60 -25.37 38.70
C LEU A 160 -59.48 -25.97 37.59
N ILE A 161 -60.57 -25.30 37.20
CA ILE A 161 -61.33 -25.67 35.98
C ILE A 161 -61.42 -24.51 34.97
N ALA A 162 -61.03 -23.29 35.34
CA ALA A 162 -60.77 -22.19 34.39
C ALA A 162 -59.28 -21.96 34.08
N GLY A 163 -58.36 -22.57 34.84
CA GLY A 163 -56.91 -22.40 34.67
C GLY A 163 -56.22 -23.42 33.76
N GLY A 164 -56.87 -24.54 33.44
CA GLY A 164 -56.24 -25.60 32.63
C GLY A 164 -56.04 -25.21 31.16
N ALA A 165 -57.02 -24.53 30.56
CA ALA A 165 -56.90 -24.04 29.19
C ALA A 165 -55.89 -22.88 29.08
N VAL A 166 -55.82 -22.01 30.09
CA VAL A 166 -54.86 -20.90 30.13
C VAL A 166 -53.43 -21.40 30.38
N VAL A 167 -53.22 -22.41 31.23
CA VAL A 167 -51.89 -23.00 31.44
C VAL A 167 -51.44 -23.82 30.24
N VAL A 168 -52.33 -24.57 29.57
CA VAL A 168 -51.99 -25.28 28.34
C VAL A 168 -51.75 -24.32 27.18
N LEU A 169 -52.52 -23.24 27.05
CA LEU A 169 -52.24 -22.18 26.07
C LEU A 169 -51.00 -21.36 26.42
N ALA A 170 -50.67 -21.17 27.70
CA ALA A 170 -49.45 -20.49 28.14
C ALA A 170 -48.21 -21.38 27.98
N ILE A 171 -48.35 -22.71 28.11
CA ILE A 171 -47.27 -23.66 27.80
C ILE A 171 -47.14 -23.84 26.29
N ALA A 172 -48.24 -23.92 25.54
CA ALA A 172 -48.21 -23.92 24.08
C ALA A 172 -47.65 -22.60 23.55
N ALA A 173 -48.02 -21.45 24.10
CA ALA A 173 -47.39 -20.17 23.80
C ALA A 173 -45.93 -20.15 24.27
N ALA A 174 -45.57 -20.62 25.47
CA ALA A 174 -44.18 -20.65 25.92
C ALA A 174 -43.29 -21.64 25.16
N VAL A 175 -43.87 -22.59 24.42
CA VAL A 175 -43.13 -23.55 23.56
C VAL A 175 -43.18 -23.13 22.08
N ILE A 176 -44.29 -22.57 21.60
CA ILE A 176 -44.46 -22.10 20.21
C ILE A 176 -43.86 -20.71 20.02
N VAL A 177 -43.99 -19.81 21.00
CA VAL A 177 -43.43 -18.44 20.93
C VAL A 177 -41.91 -18.49 20.74
N PRO A 178 -41.08 -19.20 21.52
CA PRO A 178 -39.63 -19.24 21.24
C PRO A 178 -39.24 -20.04 19.99
N ILE A 179 -40.18 -20.68 19.28
CA ILE A 179 -39.94 -21.31 17.97
C ILE A 179 -40.38 -20.37 16.83
N VAL A 180 -41.39 -19.52 17.05
CA VAL A 180 -41.92 -18.54 16.07
C VAL A 180 -41.34 -17.12 16.27
N THR A 181 -40.68 -16.85 17.41
CA THR A 181 -40.00 -15.58 17.73
C THR A 181 -38.48 -15.70 17.77
N ARG A 182 -37.91 -16.80 17.27
CA ARG A 182 -36.50 -16.74 16.86
C ARG A 182 -36.48 -15.87 15.61
N PRO A 183 -35.74 -14.74 15.60
CA PRO A 183 -35.52 -14.04 14.35
C PRO A 183 -35.01 -15.06 13.32
N PRO A 184 -35.51 -15.04 12.09
CA PRO A 184 -35.00 -15.92 11.06
C PRO A 184 -33.48 -15.73 10.99
N LYS A 185 -32.74 -16.82 11.06
CA LYS A 185 -31.30 -16.81 10.81
C LYS A 185 -31.12 -16.38 9.35
N LEU A 186 -30.44 -15.26 9.11
CA LEU A 186 -30.16 -14.77 7.76
C LEU A 186 -29.44 -15.88 6.97
N SER A 187 -29.83 -16.07 5.72
CA SER A 187 -29.04 -16.88 4.79
C SER A 187 -27.79 -16.11 4.36
N ALA A 188 -26.77 -16.78 3.82
CA ALA A 188 -25.58 -16.09 3.28
C ALA A 188 -25.96 -15.08 2.19
N SER A 189 -26.94 -15.42 1.34
CA SER A 189 -27.49 -14.50 0.34
C SER A 189 -28.12 -13.25 0.96
N ASP A 190 -28.98 -13.43 1.97
CA ASP A 190 -29.60 -12.29 2.67
C ASP A 190 -28.52 -11.42 3.34
N TYR A 191 -27.49 -12.05 3.90
CA TYR A 191 -26.38 -11.38 4.59
C TYR A 191 -25.61 -10.45 3.65
N VAL A 192 -25.25 -10.94 2.45
CA VAL A 192 -24.57 -10.15 1.42
C VAL A 192 -25.49 -9.07 0.81
N GLU A 193 -26.77 -9.38 0.60
CA GLU A 193 -27.74 -8.38 0.12
C GLU A 193 -27.91 -7.23 1.11
N GLU A 194 -28.03 -7.53 2.41
CA GLU A 194 -28.15 -6.51 3.45
C GLU A 194 -26.87 -5.68 3.62
N TYR A 195 -25.69 -6.30 3.47
CA TYR A 195 -24.40 -5.60 3.46
C TYR A 195 -24.32 -4.58 2.32
N LEU A 196 -24.56 -5.00 1.08
CA LEU A 196 -24.52 -4.12 -0.09
C LEU A 196 -25.63 -3.05 -0.04
N THR A 197 -26.78 -3.38 0.54
CA THR A 197 -27.85 -2.41 0.78
C THR A 197 -27.42 -1.35 1.80
N ALA A 198 -26.77 -1.75 2.90
CA ALA A 198 -26.23 -0.81 3.87
C ALA A 198 -25.19 0.14 3.23
N LEU A 199 -24.32 -0.38 2.36
CA LEU A 199 -23.40 0.45 1.58
C LEU A 199 -24.15 1.42 0.66
N ALA A 200 -25.16 0.95 -0.08
CA ALA A 200 -25.95 1.78 -0.99
C ALA A 200 -26.73 2.88 -0.26
N ASP A 201 -27.18 2.61 0.96
CA ASP A 201 -27.87 3.56 1.83
C ASP A 201 -26.92 4.54 2.54
N GLY A 202 -25.61 4.33 2.45
CA GLY A 202 -24.59 5.14 3.11
C GLY A 202 -24.44 4.86 4.61
N ASP A 203 -24.88 3.69 5.07
CA ASP A 203 -24.83 3.27 6.47
C ASP A 203 -23.57 2.43 6.74
N ALA A 204 -22.43 3.13 6.88
CA ALA A 204 -21.13 2.50 7.11
C ALA A 204 -21.10 1.67 8.41
N GLU A 205 -21.71 2.18 9.50
CA GLU A 205 -21.75 1.47 10.77
C GLU A 205 -22.49 0.14 10.64
N LYS A 206 -23.64 0.14 9.96
CA LYS A 206 -24.38 -1.08 9.67
C LYS A 206 -23.60 -2.01 8.75
N ALA A 207 -22.98 -1.51 7.68
CA ALA A 207 -22.20 -2.31 6.75
C ALA A 207 -21.04 -3.04 7.47
N LEU A 208 -20.37 -2.38 8.42
CA LEU A 208 -19.30 -2.96 9.23
C LEU A 208 -19.77 -4.12 10.12
N THR A 209 -21.06 -4.24 10.42
CA THR A 209 -21.57 -5.38 11.18
C THR A 209 -21.58 -6.69 10.40
N TYR A 210 -21.45 -6.65 9.07
CA TYR A 210 -21.47 -7.83 8.21
C TYR A 210 -20.08 -8.34 7.83
N VAL A 211 -19.03 -7.54 8.01
CA VAL A 211 -17.68 -7.84 7.50
C VAL A 211 -16.68 -8.05 8.62
N GLU A 212 -15.60 -8.76 8.31
CA GLU A 212 -14.44 -8.79 9.18
C GLU A 212 -13.48 -7.63 8.88
N ASN A 213 -12.91 -7.03 9.91
CA ASN A 213 -11.86 -6.01 9.75
C ASN A 213 -10.68 -6.32 10.67
N TYR A 214 -9.52 -6.53 10.05
CA TYR A 214 -8.25 -6.78 10.73
C TYR A 214 -7.22 -5.66 10.58
N GLY A 215 -7.55 -4.59 9.84
CA GLY A 215 -6.62 -3.52 9.47
C GLY A 215 -7.10 -2.14 9.88
N GLY A 216 -6.49 -1.12 9.25
CA GLY A 216 -6.82 0.29 9.48
C GLY A 216 -8.24 0.62 9.03
N ASP A 217 -8.97 1.35 9.86
CA ASP A 217 -10.37 1.73 9.70
C ASP A 217 -10.58 3.22 9.38
N ASP A 218 -9.50 3.98 9.18
CA ASP A 218 -9.53 5.44 8.95
C ASP A 218 -10.43 5.85 7.77
N LEU A 219 -10.53 5.02 6.72
CA LEU A 219 -11.39 5.26 5.57
C LEU A 219 -12.73 4.51 5.60
N LEU A 220 -13.00 3.69 6.63
CA LEU A 220 -14.25 2.95 6.80
C LEU A 220 -15.32 3.77 7.52
N THR A 221 -15.44 5.05 7.14
CA THR A 221 -16.33 6.01 7.82
C THR A 221 -17.56 6.36 6.98
N ALA A 222 -18.61 6.84 7.66
CA ALA A 222 -19.84 7.27 6.99
C ALA A 222 -19.61 8.46 6.04
N ASP A 223 -18.69 9.36 6.36
CA ASP A 223 -18.38 10.52 5.50
C ASP A 223 -17.65 10.09 4.22
N VAL A 224 -16.67 9.19 4.32
CA VAL A 224 -15.97 8.64 3.14
C VAL A 224 -16.92 7.86 2.25
N LEU A 225 -17.79 7.01 2.82
CA LEU A 225 -18.80 6.26 2.08
C LEU A 225 -19.81 7.21 1.40
N LYS A 226 -20.23 8.27 2.09
CA LYS A 226 -21.15 9.26 1.53
C LYS A 226 -20.55 10.00 0.35
N GLU A 227 -19.30 10.43 0.41
CA GLU A 227 -18.61 11.03 -0.74
C GLU A 227 -18.43 10.02 -1.88
N SER A 228 -18.09 8.77 -1.56
CA SER A 228 -18.02 7.66 -2.53
C SER A 228 -19.32 7.51 -3.31
N LEU A 229 -20.47 7.50 -2.62
CA LEU A 229 -21.79 7.40 -3.26
C LEU A 229 -22.19 8.62 -4.10
N LYS A 230 -21.59 9.80 -3.87
CA LYS A 230 -21.78 10.95 -4.76
C LYS A 230 -21.02 10.79 -6.07
N LEU A 231 -19.84 10.18 -6.01
CA LEU A 231 -18.99 9.90 -7.17
C LEU A 231 -19.55 8.72 -7.98
N GLY A 232 -19.96 7.64 -7.30
CA GLY A 232 -20.54 6.45 -7.89
C GLY A 232 -21.50 5.76 -6.94
N LYS A 233 -22.80 5.77 -7.27
CA LYS A 233 -23.82 5.09 -6.46
C LYS A 233 -23.71 3.59 -6.58
N ILE A 234 -23.90 2.88 -5.47
CA ILE A 234 -24.12 1.43 -5.48
C ILE A 234 -25.60 1.16 -5.77
N ASP A 235 -25.90 0.44 -6.84
CA ASP A 235 -27.28 0.12 -7.23
C ASP A 235 -27.40 -1.23 -7.97
N LYS A 236 -28.63 -1.59 -8.34
CA LYS A 236 -28.96 -2.79 -9.13
C LYS A 236 -28.40 -4.11 -8.56
N ILE A 237 -28.33 -4.23 -7.24
CA ILE A 237 -27.89 -5.43 -6.53
C ILE A 237 -28.79 -6.62 -6.91
N LYS A 238 -28.14 -7.72 -7.32
CA LYS A 238 -28.79 -9.01 -7.60
C LYS A 238 -27.92 -10.13 -7.09
N VAL A 239 -28.43 -10.88 -6.13
CA VAL A 239 -27.77 -12.07 -5.60
C VAL A 239 -28.11 -13.27 -6.46
N GLY A 240 -27.09 -14.05 -6.80
CA GLY A 240 -27.18 -15.28 -7.57
C GLY A 240 -27.42 -16.51 -6.70
N GLU A 241 -27.30 -17.68 -7.33
CA GLU A 241 -27.35 -18.96 -6.63
C GLU A 241 -26.03 -19.21 -5.90
N VAL A 242 -26.09 -19.56 -4.63
CA VAL A 242 -24.90 -19.80 -3.78
C VAL A 242 -24.23 -21.14 -4.08
N SER A 243 -22.92 -21.20 -3.86
CA SER A 243 -22.10 -22.41 -3.93
C SER A 243 -21.38 -22.68 -2.60
N GLU A 244 -20.92 -23.92 -2.43
CA GLU A 244 -19.97 -24.26 -1.37
C GLU A 244 -18.59 -23.77 -1.81
N GLY A 245 -17.97 -22.92 -0.99
CA GLY A 245 -16.62 -22.39 -1.20
C GLY A 245 -15.55 -23.21 -0.48
N ASP A 246 -14.32 -22.69 -0.50
CA ASP A 246 -13.22 -23.29 0.22
C ASP A 246 -13.40 -23.18 1.74
N TYR A 247 -12.72 -24.05 2.50
CA TYR A 247 -12.68 -24.05 3.97
C TYR A 247 -14.05 -24.08 4.70
N GLY A 248 -15.14 -24.40 3.99
CA GLY A 248 -16.49 -24.43 4.56
C GLY A 248 -17.25 -23.11 4.45
N ASP A 249 -16.72 -22.14 3.71
CA ASP A 249 -17.38 -20.88 3.41
C ASP A 249 -18.48 -21.07 2.37
N THR A 250 -19.42 -20.14 2.31
CA THR A 250 -20.46 -20.09 1.28
C THR A 250 -20.12 -18.98 0.29
N GLU A 251 -19.92 -19.35 -0.96
CA GLU A 251 -19.72 -18.41 -2.07
C GLU A 251 -21.05 -17.81 -2.51
N VAL A 252 -21.13 -16.49 -2.53
CA VAL A 252 -22.32 -15.74 -2.89
C VAL A 252 -22.02 -14.87 -4.11
N PRO A 253 -22.36 -15.31 -5.33
CA PRO A 253 -22.20 -14.49 -6.52
C PRO A 253 -23.22 -13.36 -6.53
N VAL A 254 -22.76 -12.14 -6.83
CA VAL A 254 -23.58 -10.94 -6.91
C VAL A 254 -23.22 -10.13 -8.15
N THR A 255 -24.25 -9.55 -8.77
CA THR A 255 -24.06 -8.50 -9.76
C THR A 255 -24.64 -7.20 -9.23
N PHE A 256 -23.91 -6.09 -9.36
CA PHE A 256 -24.38 -4.75 -8.98
C PHE A 256 -23.69 -3.70 -9.84
N THR A 257 -23.98 -2.42 -9.62
CA THR A 257 -23.29 -1.30 -10.28
C THR A 257 -22.69 -0.35 -9.25
N ILE A 258 -21.51 0.20 -9.54
CA ILE A 258 -20.91 1.34 -8.83
C ILE A 258 -20.80 2.48 -9.85
N GLY A 259 -21.66 3.48 -9.73
CA GLY A 259 -21.86 4.48 -10.79
C GLY A 259 -22.31 3.80 -12.08
N ASP A 260 -21.53 3.96 -13.15
CA ASP A 260 -21.79 3.33 -14.44
C ASP A 260 -21.06 1.98 -14.62
N THR A 261 -20.20 1.60 -13.67
CA THR A 261 -19.42 0.36 -13.73
C THR A 261 -20.26 -0.82 -13.27
N LYS A 262 -20.44 -1.81 -14.15
CA LYS A 262 -21.04 -3.10 -13.77
C LYS A 262 -20.01 -3.95 -13.05
N VAL A 263 -20.38 -4.43 -11.86
CA VAL A 263 -19.57 -5.33 -11.04
C VAL A 263 -20.21 -6.71 -11.06
N ASP A 264 -19.39 -7.72 -11.31
CA ASP A 264 -19.71 -9.13 -11.12
C ASP A 264 -18.70 -9.65 -10.09
N ARG A 265 -19.15 -9.94 -8.87
CA ARG A 265 -18.28 -10.31 -7.72
C ARG A 265 -18.87 -11.49 -6.97
N THR A 266 -18.04 -12.39 -6.49
CA THR A 266 -18.42 -13.43 -5.52
C THR A 266 -17.89 -13.02 -4.15
N PHE A 267 -18.75 -13.05 -3.13
CA PHE A 267 -18.36 -12.83 -1.74
C PHE A 267 -18.26 -14.17 -1.01
N ASP A 268 -17.29 -14.27 -0.10
CA ASP A 268 -17.11 -15.43 0.75
C ASP A 268 -17.74 -15.17 2.12
N VAL A 269 -18.72 -16.00 2.49
CA VAL A 269 -19.43 -15.89 3.76
C VAL A 269 -19.06 -17.06 4.65
N SER A 270 -18.34 -16.75 5.73
CA SER A 270 -17.97 -17.73 6.74
C SER A 270 -19.03 -17.80 7.84
N ALA A 271 -19.22 -18.98 8.40
CA ALA A 271 -20.05 -19.19 9.58
C ALA A 271 -19.16 -19.54 10.77
N ASN A 272 -19.46 -18.98 11.95
CA ASN A 272 -18.76 -19.38 13.16
C ASN A 272 -18.98 -20.88 13.47
N TYR A 273 -18.23 -21.43 14.44
CA TYR A 273 -18.19 -22.89 14.69
C TYR A 273 -19.56 -23.54 14.99
N ASP A 274 -20.49 -22.83 15.64
CA ASP A 274 -21.85 -23.33 15.89
C ASP A 274 -22.85 -22.97 14.78
N GLY A 275 -22.34 -22.30 13.74
CA GLY A 275 -23.02 -21.81 12.57
C GLY A 275 -23.98 -20.67 12.87
N THR A 276 -24.06 -20.12 14.08
CA THR A 276 -25.10 -19.14 14.45
C THR A 276 -24.83 -17.71 13.98
N GLU A 277 -23.58 -17.38 13.65
CA GLU A 277 -23.14 -16.06 13.21
C GLU A 277 -22.47 -16.17 11.84
N LEU A 278 -22.77 -15.23 10.95
CA LEU A 278 -22.20 -15.13 9.62
C LEU A 278 -21.28 -13.91 9.55
N THR A 279 -20.23 -14.00 8.75
CA THR A 279 -19.32 -12.89 8.45
C THR A 279 -18.91 -12.98 6.99
N ILE A 280 -18.89 -11.84 6.31
CA ILE A 280 -18.30 -11.72 4.97
C ILE A 280 -16.80 -11.46 5.17
N ILE A 281 -15.96 -12.41 4.75
CA ILE A 281 -14.52 -12.37 5.03
C ILE A 281 -13.75 -11.50 4.03
N ASP A 282 -14.31 -11.28 2.84
CA ASP A 282 -13.71 -10.49 1.76
C ASP A 282 -14.52 -9.20 1.47
N GLY A 283 -15.39 -8.78 2.39
CA GLY A 283 -16.28 -7.64 2.14
C GLY A 283 -15.54 -6.31 1.97
N LEU A 284 -14.38 -6.15 2.61
CA LEU A 284 -13.53 -4.96 2.51
C LEU A 284 -12.47 -5.13 1.43
N VAL A 285 -12.03 -4.01 0.86
CA VAL A 285 -10.99 -3.99 -0.18
C VAL A 285 -9.71 -3.37 0.40
N SER A 286 -8.59 -4.04 0.18
CA SER A 286 -7.27 -3.58 0.60
C SER A 286 -6.79 -2.43 -0.29
N PHE A 287 -6.92 -1.20 0.21
CA PHE A 287 -6.54 0.03 -0.47
C PHE A 287 -5.06 0.32 -0.24
N SER A 288 -4.24 0.09 -1.26
CA SER A 288 -2.77 0.22 -1.19
C SER A 288 -2.20 0.81 -2.48
N GLY A 289 -0.87 0.97 -2.57
CA GLY A 289 -0.21 1.50 -3.77
C GLY A 289 -0.03 3.01 -3.79
N LEU A 290 -0.28 3.70 -2.67
CA LEU A 290 -0.21 5.17 -2.53
C LEU A 290 1.18 5.67 -2.11
N TYR A 291 2.23 4.95 -2.48
CA TYR A 291 3.60 5.30 -2.16
C TYR A 291 4.01 6.61 -2.85
N GLY A 292 4.82 7.43 -2.17
CA GLY A 292 5.31 8.70 -2.69
C GLY A 292 4.45 9.90 -2.30
N PHE A 293 3.24 9.69 -1.80
CA PHE A 293 2.38 10.75 -1.29
C PHE A 293 2.72 11.20 0.15
N GLU A 294 3.77 10.65 0.76
CA GLU A 294 4.14 11.00 2.13
C GLU A 294 4.48 12.49 2.26
N GLY A 295 3.89 13.15 3.26
CA GLY A 295 4.10 14.58 3.49
C GLY A 295 3.30 15.51 2.57
N LEU A 296 2.52 14.97 1.63
CA LEU A 296 1.68 15.76 0.72
C LEU A 296 0.24 15.97 1.21
N GLY A 297 -0.07 15.55 2.45
CA GLY A 297 -1.42 15.65 3.01
C GLY A 297 -2.45 14.94 2.14
N LEU A 298 -2.17 13.69 1.78
CA LEU A 298 -3.05 12.87 0.95
C LEU A 298 -4.44 12.75 1.59
N THR A 299 -5.46 12.99 0.77
CA THR A 299 -6.85 12.74 1.14
C THR A 299 -7.52 11.81 0.16
N VAL A 300 -8.39 10.95 0.68
CA VAL A 300 -9.26 10.08 -0.08
C VAL A 300 -10.69 10.43 0.29
N ASN A 301 -11.46 10.89 -0.70
CA ASN A 301 -12.83 11.37 -0.49
C ASN A 301 -12.92 12.47 0.59
N GLY A 302 -11.87 13.30 0.70
CA GLY A 302 -11.78 14.41 1.66
C GLY A 302 -11.41 14.02 3.09
N ALA A 303 -11.23 12.73 3.40
CA ALA A 303 -10.64 12.28 4.65
C ALA A 303 -9.12 12.15 4.50
N GLU A 304 -8.36 12.44 5.55
CA GLU A 304 -6.92 12.14 5.58
C GLU A 304 -6.72 10.63 5.39
N ALA A 305 -5.77 10.26 4.53
CA ALA A 305 -5.50 8.87 4.19
C ALA A 305 -4.05 8.51 4.51
N SER A 306 -3.86 7.30 5.01
CA SER A 306 -2.52 6.71 5.11
C SER A 306 -1.95 6.43 3.72
N THR A 307 -0.63 6.52 3.56
CA THR A 307 0.07 6.00 2.37
C THR A 307 0.37 4.50 2.48
N GLU A 308 0.25 3.95 3.69
CA GLU A 308 0.31 2.52 3.96
C GLU A 308 -1.03 1.83 3.65
N SER A 309 -1.02 0.49 3.61
CA SER A 309 -2.23 -0.30 3.35
C SER A 309 -3.33 -0.03 4.39
N GLN A 310 -4.54 0.20 3.90
CA GLN A 310 -5.74 0.41 4.71
C GLN A 310 -6.96 -0.25 4.04
N TYR A 311 -8.09 -0.33 4.72
CA TYR A 311 -9.30 -0.91 4.13
C TYR A 311 -10.30 0.16 3.71
N VAL A 312 -11.00 -0.13 2.62
CA VAL A 312 -12.13 0.66 2.13
C VAL A 312 -13.32 -0.25 1.82
N PHE A 313 -14.53 0.32 1.77
CA PHE A 313 -15.69 -0.40 1.22
C PHE A 313 -15.59 -0.49 -0.31
N PRO A 314 -16.31 -1.40 -0.98
CA PRO A 314 -16.57 -1.26 -2.41
C PRO A 314 -17.18 0.13 -2.71
N GLY A 315 -16.62 0.87 -3.66
CA GLY A 315 -17.03 2.25 -3.91
C GLY A 315 -16.21 3.00 -4.96
N THR A 316 -16.37 4.32 -5.00
CA THR A 316 -15.58 5.23 -5.85
C THR A 316 -14.77 6.17 -4.97
N TYR A 317 -13.48 6.32 -5.28
CA TYR A 317 -12.51 7.02 -4.45
C TYR A 317 -11.78 8.09 -5.25
N GLN A 318 -11.89 9.34 -4.78
CA GLN A 318 -11.17 10.49 -5.29
C GLN A 318 -9.95 10.78 -4.41
N LEU A 319 -8.77 10.74 -4.99
CA LEU A 319 -7.53 11.17 -4.38
C LEU A 319 -7.32 12.67 -4.59
N ALA A 320 -6.76 13.33 -3.57
CA ALA A 320 -6.28 14.71 -3.64
C ALA A 320 -5.09 14.94 -2.71
N VAL A 321 -4.25 15.92 -3.04
CA VAL A 321 -3.12 16.38 -2.22
C VAL A 321 -3.39 17.77 -1.67
N GLY A 322 -2.78 18.10 -0.53
CA GLY A 322 -2.98 19.38 0.15
C GLY A 322 -2.26 20.57 -0.52
N PRO A 323 -0.93 20.50 -0.76
CA PRO A 323 -0.17 21.60 -1.32
C PRO A 323 -0.52 21.88 -2.80
N GLU A 324 -0.66 23.16 -3.16
CA GLU A 324 -0.97 23.59 -4.54
C GLU A 324 0.21 23.42 -5.50
N GLU A 325 1.41 23.26 -4.95
CA GLU A 325 2.63 22.95 -5.67
C GLU A 325 2.61 21.56 -6.29
N PHE A 326 1.71 20.68 -5.84
CA PHE A 326 1.59 19.32 -6.34
C PHE A 326 0.28 19.10 -7.08
N ALA A 327 0.35 18.19 -8.04
CA ALA A 327 -0.77 17.61 -8.75
C ALA A 327 -0.64 16.09 -8.74
N ILE A 328 -1.70 15.42 -9.17
CA ILE A 328 -1.73 13.97 -9.32
C ILE A 328 -1.63 13.65 -10.81
N GLU A 329 -0.61 12.88 -11.19
CA GLU A 329 -0.52 12.21 -12.48
C GLU A 329 -1.31 10.90 -12.41
N GLY A 330 -1.99 10.54 -13.50
CA GLY A 330 -2.87 9.37 -13.57
C GLY A 330 -4.33 9.68 -13.28
N GLU A 331 -5.14 8.63 -13.15
CA GLU A 331 -6.56 8.76 -12.83
C GLU A 331 -6.75 8.94 -11.31
N SER A 332 -7.08 10.17 -10.89
CA SER A 332 -7.27 10.49 -9.47
C SER A 332 -8.62 10.02 -8.90
N THR A 333 -9.52 9.49 -9.73
CA THR A 333 -10.83 8.96 -9.33
C THR A 333 -10.94 7.50 -9.74
N VAL A 334 -10.89 6.57 -8.79
CA VAL A 334 -10.92 5.13 -9.09
C VAL A 334 -12.20 4.47 -8.59
N VAL A 335 -12.74 3.53 -9.36
CA VAL A 335 -13.80 2.62 -8.90
C VAL A 335 -13.13 1.37 -8.37
N VAL A 336 -13.42 1.02 -7.12
CA VAL A 336 -12.83 -0.12 -6.43
C VAL A 336 -13.94 -1.01 -5.93
N ALA A 337 -14.09 -2.18 -6.54
CA ALA A 337 -15.07 -3.19 -6.16
C ALA A 337 -14.43 -4.41 -5.48
N ASN A 338 -13.16 -4.71 -5.78
CA ASN A 338 -12.35 -5.79 -5.20
C ASN A 338 -10.85 -5.41 -5.22
N ASP A 339 -9.99 -6.27 -4.66
CA ASP A 339 -8.55 -5.99 -4.52
C ASP A 339 -7.83 -5.78 -5.86
N GLU A 340 -8.25 -6.46 -6.94
CA GLU A 340 -7.63 -6.30 -8.28
C GLU A 340 -7.83 -4.89 -8.83
N ASP A 341 -8.95 -4.23 -8.49
CA ASP A 341 -9.23 -2.87 -8.95
C ASP A 341 -8.23 -1.83 -8.37
N THR A 342 -7.54 -2.19 -7.28
CA THR A 342 -6.54 -1.31 -6.66
C THR A 342 -5.22 -1.26 -7.42
N GLU A 343 -5.02 -2.11 -8.44
CA GLU A 343 -3.84 -2.04 -9.31
C GLU A 343 -3.72 -0.68 -10.01
N ALA A 344 -4.84 -0.02 -10.30
CA ALA A 344 -4.87 1.32 -10.90
C ALA A 344 -4.17 2.38 -10.03
N LEU A 345 -4.10 2.18 -8.70
CA LEU A 345 -3.46 3.13 -7.78
C LEU A 345 -1.94 3.18 -7.96
N TYR A 346 -1.30 2.12 -8.45
CA TYR A 346 0.15 2.12 -8.72
C TYR A 346 0.55 3.02 -9.90
N GLU A 347 -0.40 3.39 -10.76
CA GLU A 347 -0.18 4.33 -11.85
C GLU A 347 -0.32 5.79 -11.39
N VAL A 348 -0.88 6.01 -10.20
CA VAL A 348 -1.14 7.34 -9.66
C VAL A 348 0.10 7.84 -8.92
N LYS A 349 0.60 9.03 -9.28
CA LYS A 349 1.83 9.58 -8.70
C LYS A 349 1.72 11.08 -8.41
N PRO A 350 2.39 11.58 -7.37
CA PRO A 350 2.51 13.01 -7.19
C PRO A 350 3.51 13.57 -8.20
N ILE A 351 3.11 14.66 -8.85
CA ILE A 351 3.96 15.47 -9.72
C ILE A 351 3.91 16.92 -9.27
N LEU A 352 4.84 17.74 -9.73
CA LEU A 352 4.71 19.18 -9.56
C LEU A 352 3.61 19.73 -10.46
N SER A 353 2.84 20.67 -9.91
CA SER A 353 1.98 21.55 -10.68
C SER A 353 2.81 22.61 -11.43
N GLU A 354 2.14 23.40 -12.28
CA GLU A 354 2.79 24.58 -12.89
C GLU A 354 3.26 25.58 -11.83
N ALA A 355 2.47 25.76 -10.76
CA ALA A 355 2.83 26.62 -9.64
C ALA A 355 4.03 26.08 -8.87
N GLY A 356 4.05 24.78 -8.58
CA GLY A 356 5.18 24.14 -7.91
C GLY A 356 6.47 24.18 -8.73
N THR A 357 6.37 23.98 -10.04
CA THR A 357 7.49 24.13 -10.98
C THR A 357 8.06 25.55 -10.95
N ALA A 358 7.19 26.57 -10.96
CA ALA A 358 7.61 27.96 -10.84
C ALA A 358 8.28 28.26 -9.48
N SER A 359 7.69 27.80 -8.38
CA SER A 359 8.25 27.94 -7.03
C SER A 359 9.62 27.29 -6.89
N PHE A 360 9.80 26.07 -7.39
CA PHE A 360 11.11 25.40 -7.37
C PHE A 360 12.16 26.22 -8.12
N ARG A 361 11.86 26.66 -9.34
CA ARG A 361 12.78 27.48 -10.16
C ARG A 361 13.13 28.78 -9.45
N GLU A 362 12.18 29.44 -8.81
CA GLU A 362 12.42 30.67 -8.07
C GLU A 362 13.35 30.45 -6.87
N LEU A 363 13.08 29.42 -6.06
CA LEU A 363 13.89 29.06 -4.90
C LEU A 363 15.34 28.73 -5.31
N VAL A 364 15.52 27.89 -6.32
CA VAL A 364 16.85 27.51 -6.83
C VAL A 364 17.60 28.73 -7.37
N LYS A 365 16.94 29.58 -8.17
CA LYS A 365 17.54 30.81 -8.69
C LYS A 365 17.97 31.76 -7.60
N ALA A 366 17.11 31.99 -6.60
CA ALA A 366 17.41 32.88 -5.49
C ALA A 366 18.62 32.36 -4.69
N SER A 367 18.60 31.08 -4.30
CA SER A 367 19.70 30.45 -3.55
C SER A 367 21.01 30.45 -4.34
N PHE A 368 20.96 30.12 -5.63
CA PHE A 368 22.14 30.08 -6.48
C PHE A 368 22.74 31.48 -6.70
N ALA A 369 21.91 32.51 -6.86
CA ALA A 369 22.37 33.90 -6.97
C ALA A 369 23.14 34.36 -5.72
N GLU A 370 22.75 33.91 -4.53
CA GLU A 370 23.51 34.16 -3.30
C GLU A 370 24.90 33.52 -3.36
N CYS A 371 25.00 32.26 -3.81
CA CYS A 371 26.28 31.57 -3.99
C CYS A 371 27.18 32.24 -5.03
N LEU A 372 26.63 32.75 -6.14
CA LEU A 372 27.40 33.51 -7.13
C LEU A 372 27.97 34.82 -6.55
N ALA A 373 27.24 35.45 -5.63
CA ALA A 373 27.69 36.68 -4.96
C ALA A 373 28.78 36.44 -3.91
N MET A 374 28.92 35.21 -3.39
CA MET A 374 29.94 34.87 -2.39
C MET A 374 31.36 34.96 -2.97
N LYS A 375 32.25 35.57 -2.18
CA LYS A 375 33.69 35.69 -2.49
C LYS A 375 34.56 34.67 -1.75
N THR A 376 33.95 33.82 -0.94
CA THR A 376 34.60 32.78 -0.15
C THR A 376 35.10 31.63 -1.02
N LEU A 377 36.12 30.92 -0.53
CA LEU A 377 36.66 29.74 -1.22
C LEU A 377 35.61 28.64 -1.41
N ASP A 378 34.72 28.46 -0.44
CA ASP A 378 33.67 27.44 -0.44
C ASP A 378 32.28 28.09 -0.34
N THR A 379 31.25 27.43 -0.90
CA THR A 379 29.85 27.90 -0.84
C THR A 379 28.90 26.76 -0.49
N PRO A 380 27.68 27.07 0.03
CA PRO A 380 26.66 26.06 0.23
C PRO A 380 26.30 25.32 -1.06
N CYS A 381 26.34 25.97 -2.21
CA CYS A 381 26.01 25.39 -3.51
C CYS A 381 27.14 24.52 -4.13
N GLY A 382 28.20 24.22 -3.37
CA GLY A 382 29.43 23.66 -3.92
C GLY A 382 30.37 24.74 -4.43
N MET A 383 30.95 24.55 -5.62
CA MET A 383 31.94 25.48 -6.19
C MET A 383 33.12 25.75 -5.26
N ASN A 384 33.52 24.69 -4.54
CA ASN A 384 34.54 24.74 -3.52
C ASN A 384 35.93 24.77 -4.15
N THR A 385 36.74 25.70 -3.66
CA THR A 385 38.11 25.93 -4.15
C THR A 385 39.14 25.82 -3.03
N SER A 386 38.73 25.65 -1.77
CA SER A 386 39.65 25.68 -0.61
C SER A 386 40.77 24.64 -0.63
N THR A 387 40.54 23.50 -1.29
CA THR A 387 41.50 22.40 -1.39
C THR A 387 42.37 22.46 -2.65
N MET A 388 42.13 23.43 -3.53
CA MET A 388 42.89 23.54 -4.79
C MET A 388 44.31 24.01 -4.51
N SER A 389 45.29 23.41 -5.19
CA SER A 389 46.66 23.89 -5.18
C SER A 389 47.38 23.51 -6.47
N GLN A 390 48.18 24.43 -6.98
CA GLN A 390 48.99 24.21 -8.18
C GLN A 390 50.33 24.94 -8.03
N ASP A 391 51.44 24.25 -8.26
CA ASP A 391 52.79 24.82 -8.24
C ASP A 391 53.14 25.63 -6.98
N GLY A 392 52.61 25.21 -5.83
CA GLY A 392 52.79 25.88 -4.55
C GLY A 392 51.93 27.13 -4.33
N TYR A 393 51.06 27.47 -5.28
CA TYR A 393 50.00 28.46 -5.09
C TYR A 393 48.81 27.85 -4.38
N THR A 394 48.26 28.60 -3.43
CA THR A 394 47.01 28.30 -2.72
C THR A 394 46.02 29.44 -2.90
N PRO A 395 44.72 29.14 -3.09
CA PRO A 395 43.66 30.15 -3.23
C PRO A 395 43.62 31.14 -2.07
N VAL A 396 43.36 32.41 -2.40
CA VAL A 396 43.21 33.50 -1.44
C VAL A 396 41.73 33.73 -1.20
N ASP A 397 41.29 33.55 0.05
CA ASP A 397 39.92 33.78 0.44
C ASP A 397 39.46 35.23 0.19
N GLY A 398 38.18 35.42 -0.10
CA GLY A 398 37.60 36.73 -0.42
C GLY A 398 37.91 37.24 -1.82
N THR A 399 38.59 36.46 -2.67
CA THR A 399 38.95 36.86 -4.05
C THR A 399 38.19 36.10 -5.13
N VAL A 400 37.41 35.09 -4.76
CA VAL A 400 36.72 34.23 -5.73
C VAL A 400 35.63 35.01 -6.45
N THR A 401 35.55 34.89 -7.77
CA THR A 401 34.48 35.44 -8.59
C THR A 401 33.86 34.31 -9.40
N ARG A 402 32.54 34.23 -9.33
CA ARG A 402 31.71 33.20 -9.95
C ARG A 402 30.78 33.87 -10.94
N THR A 403 30.75 33.39 -12.18
CA THR A 403 29.87 33.91 -13.22
C THR A 403 29.29 32.77 -14.05
N ILE A 404 28.12 33.00 -14.63
CA ILE A 404 27.53 32.11 -15.63
C ILE A 404 27.31 32.90 -16.92
N ASP A 405 27.41 32.22 -18.05
CA ASP A 405 27.08 32.80 -19.34
C ASP A 405 25.57 32.75 -19.62
N ALA A 406 25.16 33.26 -20.78
CA ALA A 406 23.76 33.32 -21.16
C ALA A 406 23.13 31.93 -21.41
N GLU A 407 23.94 30.93 -21.80
CA GLU A 407 23.45 29.57 -22.01
C GLU A 407 23.11 28.91 -20.68
N ASN A 408 24.04 28.96 -19.71
CA ASN A 408 23.82 28.44 -18.37
C ASN A 408 22.71 29.20 -17.63
N GLN A 409 22.58 30.51 -17.84
CA GLN A 409 21.44 31.28 -17.34
C GLN A 409 20.12 30.79 -17.94
N SER A 410 20.10 30.48 -19.23
CA SER A 410 18.90 29.94 -19.89
C SER A 410 18.53 28.56 -19.35
N THR A 411 19.51 27.69 -19.05
CA THR A 411 19.25 26.40 -18.38
C THR A 411 18.59 26.62 -17.02
N LEU A 412 19.17 27.50 -16.19
CA LEU A 412 18.66 27.81 -14.85
C LEU A 412 17.23 28.41 -14.89
N ASP A 413 16.91 29.21 -15.90
CA ASP A 413 15.57 29.77 -16.07
C ASP A 413 14.52 28.75 -16.50
N ASN A 414 14.95 27.63 -17.10
CA ASN A 414 14.08 26.61 -17.67
C ASN A 414 14.22 25.23 -17.00
N LEU A 415 14.79 25.16 -15.78
CA LEU A 415 15.00 23.88 -15.09
C LEU A 415 13.76 22.98 -15.15
N GLU A 416 13.95 21.71 -15.45
CA GLU A 416 12.93 20.68 -15.43
C GLU A 416 13.01 19.94 -14.09
N PRO A 417 12.21 20.34 -13.08
CA PRO A 417 12.17 19.64 -11.82
C PRO A 417 11.36 18.35 -11.93
N TYR A 418 11.69 17.40 -11.06
CA TYR A 418 10.89 16.20 -10.82
C TYR A 418 10.83 15.91 -9.33
N VAL A 419 9.80 15.18 -8.92
CA VAL A 419 9.66 14.68 -7.55
C VAL A 419 10.59 13.49 -7.40
N SER A 420 11.64 13.61 -6.58
CA SER A 420 12.60 12.52 -6.38
C SER A 420 12.10 11.49 -5.39
N GLU A 421 11.52 11.95 -4.28
CA GLU A 421 10.94 11.13 -3.24
C GLU A 421 9.98 11.99 -2.41
N ARG A 422 8.81 11.46 -2.04
CA ARG A 422 7.86 12.17 -1.17
C ARG A 422 7.55 13.58 -1.68
N ALA A 423 7.67 14.60 -0.82
CA ALA A 423 7.58 16.01 -1.17
C ALA A 423 8.92 16.66 -1.59
N ILE A 424 9.98 15.87 -1.80
CA ILE A 424 11.31 16.34 -2.18
C ILE A 424 11.40 16.42 -3.70
N VAL A 425 11.79 17.60 -4.17
CA VAL A 425 11.93 17.93 -5.58
C VAL A 425 13.38 18.26 -5.90
N THR A 426 13.85 17.78 -7.05
CA THR A 426 15.18 18.07 -7.57
C THR A 426 15.17 18.14 -9.10
N THR A 427 16.34 18.26 -9.73
CA THR A 427 16.49 18.28 -11.19
C THR A 427 17.72 17.49 -11.62
N TYR A 428 17.68 16.92 -12.83
CA TYR A 428 18.85 16.35 -13.49
C TYR A 428 19.58 17.35 -14.38
N ASP A 429 19.02 18.55 -14.55
CA ASP A 429 19.64 19.57 -15.37
C ASP A 429 20.97 20.00 -14.78
N TYR A 430 21.92 20.22 -15.68
CA TYR A 430 23.28 20.60 -15.35
C TYR A 430 23.62 21.93 -16.00
N TRP A 431 24.31 22.78 -15.25
CA TRP A 431 24.91 24.01 -15.76
C TRP A 431 26.29 24.20 -15.13
N SER A 432 27.11 25.03 -15.76
CA SER A 432 28.48 25.30 -15.32
C SER A 432 28.64 26.74 -14.84
N VAL A 433 29.66 26.96 -14.03
CA VAL A 433 30.06 28.26 -13.50
C VAL A 433 31.52 28.50 -13.82
N ASP A 434 31.82 29.66 -14.38
CA ASP A 434 33.18 30.15 -14.51
C ASP A 434 33.66 30.68 -13.16
N ILE A 435 34.77 30.14 -12.67
CA ILE A 435 35.36 30.52 -11.39
C ILE A 435 36.76 31.11 -11.62
N THR A 436 36.96 32.34 -11.16
CA THR A 436 38.27 32.99 -11.13
C THR A 436 38.62 33.40 -9.71
N LEU A 437 39.91 33.37 -9.34
CA LEU A 437 40.37 33.73 -8.01
C LEU A 437 41.81 34.22 -8.05
N GLN A 438 42.29 34.78 -6.94
CA GLN A 438 43.72 35.03 -6.73
C GLN A 438 44.32 33.86 -5.97
N ALA A 439 45.51 33.41 -6.34
CA ALA A 439 46.27 32.42 -5.58
C ALA A 439 47.65 32.96 -5.20
N SER A 440 48.19 32.52 -4.06
CA SER A 440 49.47 32.98 -3.52
C SER A 440 50.39 31.82 -3.16
N ASN A 441 51.69 31.96 -3.42
CA ASN A 441 52.74 31.03 -2.98
C ASN A 441 53.60 31.61 -1.83
N GLY A 442 53.15 32.72 -1.23
CA GLY A 442 53.86 33.47 -0.19
C GLY A 442 54.87 34.51 -0.71
N SER A 443 55.27 34.45 -1.98
CA SER A 443 56.16 35.43 -2.62
C SER A 443 55.47 36.29 -3.67
N SER A 444 54.48 35.74 -4.37
CA SER A 444 53.66 36.41 -5.37
C SER A 444 52.18 36.04 -5.20
N THR A 445 51.30 36.88 -5.73
CA THR A 445 49.86 36.62 -5.87
C THR A 445 49.48 36.84 -7.32
N GLU A 446 48.85 35.85 -7.94
CA GLU A 446 48.53 35.83 -9.36
C GLU A 446 47.08 35.38 -9.58
N PRO A 447 46.42 35.83 -10.67
CA PRO A 447 45.07 35.42 -11.00
C PRO A 447 45.05 34.01 -11.60
N PHE A 448 44.09 33.20 -11.16
CA PHE A 448 43.85 31.84 -11.63
C PHE A 448 42.42 31.71 -12.12
N GLU A 449 42.26 30.86 -13.13
CA GLU A 449 40.99 30.36 -13.63
C GLU A 449 40.88 28.88 -13.25
N VAL A 450 39.74 28.49 -12.69
CA VAL A 450 39.49 27.10 -12.29
C VAL A 450 38.96 26.36 -13.50
N LEU A 451 39.82 25.55 -14.13
CA LEU A 451 39.46 24.74 -15.30
C LEU A 451 38.87 23.37 -14.94
N PHE A 452 39.17 22.88 -13.74
CA PHE A 452 38.75 21.56 -13.25
C PHE A 452 38.44 21.62 -11.75
N GLY A 453 37.37 20.93 -11.33
CA GLY A 453 36.85 21.00 -9.97
C GLY A 453 35.93 22.22 -9.75
N GLY A 454 35.45 22.40 -8.52
CA GLY A 454 34.48 23.46 -8.22
C GLY A 454 33.08 23.15 -8.77
N GLU A 455 32.67 21.89 -8.72
CA GLU A 455 31.36 21.44 -9.19
C GLU A 455 30.22 22.05 -8.36
N ILE A 456 29.11 22.33 -9.03
CA ILE A 456 27.86 22.73 -8.40
C ILE A 456 27.21 21.47 -7.84
N LEU A 457 26.75 21.55 -6.60
CA LEU A 457 25.95 20.49 -6.01
C LEU A 457 24.54 20.47 -6.63
N THR A 458 23.76 19.42 -6.36
CA THR A 458 22.40 19.30 -6.89
C THR A 458 21.42 20.00 -5.94
N PRO A 459 20.54 20.90 -6.43
CA PRO A 459 19.55 21.52 -5.57
C PRO A 459 18.41 20.55 -5.25
N LYS A 460 17.99 20.54 -3.99
CA LYS A 460 16.80 19.85 -3.50
C LYS A 460 15.93 20.82 -2.72
N VAL A 461 14.62 20.69 -2.88
CA VAL A 461 13.63 21.46 -2.11
C VAL A 461 12.63 20.48 -1.51
N ASP A 462 12.48 20.49 -0.20
CA ASP A 462 11.42 19.79 0.50
C ASP A 462 10.20 20.71 0.66
N PHE A 463 9.15 20.40 -0.09
CA PHE A 463 7.91 21.17 -0.05
C PHE A 463 6.97 20.78 1.11
N SER A 464 7.31 19.76 1.90
CA SER A 464 6.58 19.46 3.15
C SER A 464 6.98 20.39 4.30
N ALA A 465 8.08 21.13 4.16
CA ALA A 465 8.52 22.11 5.14
C ALA A 465 7.60 23.35 5.17
N GLU A 466 7.37 23.91 6.36
CA GLU A 466 6.58 25.15 6.54
C GLU A 466 7.13 26.33 5.72
N THR A 467 8.44 26.33 5.46
CA THR A 467 9.10 27.29 4.56
C THR A 467 10.08 26.52 3.69
N PRO A 468 9.69 26.12 2.47
CA PRO A 468 10.55 25.39 1.56
C PRO A 468 11.82 26.20 1.25
N ALA A 469 12.97 25.54 1.35
CA ALA A 469 14.28 26.13 1.10
C ALA A 469 15.15 25.15 0.31
N VAL A 470 16.11 25.70 -0.43
CA VAL A 470 17.05 24.90 -1.22
C VAL A 470 18.14 24.35 -0.32
N ILE A 471 18.35 23.04 -0.39
CA ILE A 471 19.51 22.33 0.13
C ILE A 471 20.32 21.87 -1.07
N TRP A 472 21.64 22.00 -1.01
CA TRP A 472 22.55 21.65 -2.10
C TRP A 472 23.37 20.44 -1.68
N GLU A 473 23.28 19.33 -2.43
CA GLU A 473 23.90 18.03 -2.10
C GLU A 473 24.57 17.30 -3.27
#